data_AF-A0A1V9XRW1-F1
#
_entry.id   AF-A0A1V9XRW1-F1
#
_cell.length_a   1.000
_cell.length_b   1.000
_cell.length_c   1.000
_cell.angle_alpha   90.00
_cell.angle_beta   90.00
_cell.angle_gamma   90.00
#
_symmetry.space_group_name_H-M   'P 1'
#
loop_
_entity.id
_entity.type
_entity.pdbx_description
1 polymer ?
#
loop_
_entity_poly.entity_id
_entity_poly.type
_entity_poly.pdbx_seq_one_letter_code
_entity_poly.pdbx_strand_id
1 'polypeptide(L)'
;MDLRKMRDEDKVELCRKYFIGGCFLLPFLWAVNACWFFKDAFIRDEFVGQAEIRKYVTRSAIGAMLWLIVAVSWNVVFQLKRASWDDFGDKLSTIVPIGIP
;
A
#
# COMPACT_ATOMS: atom_id res chain seq x y z
N MET A 1 -13.04 -12.49 -7.31
CA MET A 1 -14.35 -11.82 -7.15
C MET A 1 -14.54 -10.86 -8.31
N ASP A 2 -15.69 -10.89 -8.97
CA ASP A 2 -16.00 -9.96 -10.06
C ASP A 2 -16.76 -8.75 -9.50
N LEU A 3 -16.11 -7.59 -9.45
CA LEU A 3 -16.69 -6.34 -8.93
C LEU A 3 -17.94 -5.91 -9.72
N ARG A 4 -18.07 -6.32 -10.99
CA ARG A 4 -19.22 -5.91 -11.83
C ARG A 4 -20.52 -6.55 -11.38
N LYS A 5 -20.44 -7.67 -10.67
CA LYS A 5 -21.60 -8.44 -10.17
C LYS A 5 -22.01 -8.03 -8.75
N MET A 6 -21.25 -7.13 -8.11
CA MET A 6 -21.53 -6.67 -6.74
C MET A 6 -22.43 -5.45 -6.76
N ARG A 7 -23.31 -5.35 -5.75
CA ARG A 7 -24.11 -4.15 -5.51
C ARG A 7 -23.21 -3.01 -5.06
N ASP A 8 -23.64 -1.78 -5.32
CA ASP A 8 -22.83 -0.59 -5.03
C ASP A 8 -22.55 -0.42 -3.53
N GLU A 9 -23.50 -0.77 -2.66
CA GLU A 9 -23.31 -0.76 -1.19
C GLU A 9 -22.21 -1.72 -0.75
N ASP A 10 -22.20 -2.94 -1.30
CA ASP A 10 -21.20 -3.98 -0.98
C ASP A 10 -19.80 -3.53 -1.43
N LYS A 11 -19.71 -2.78 -2.55
CA LYS A 11 -18.44 -2.20 -3.02
C LYS A 11 -17.90 -1.15 -2.06
N VAL A 12 -18.75 -0.28 -1.53
CA VAL A 12 -18.36 0.76 -0.57
C VAL A 12 -17.84 0.10 0.71
N GLU A 13 -18.56 -0.91 1.22
CA GLU A 13 -18.14 -1.65 2.41
C GLU A 13 -16.81 -2.38 2.18
N LEU A 14 -16.64 -3.03 1.02
CA LEU A 14 -15.39 -3.70 0.67
C LEU A 14 -14.21 -2.71 0.58
N CYS A 15 -14.40 -1.57 -0.07
CA CYS A 15 -13.37 -0.53 -0.18
C CYS A 15 -12.97 0.02 1.20
N ARG A 16 -13.94 0.21 2.10
CA ARG A 16 -13.69 0.60 3.49
C ARG A 16 -12.89 -0.45 4.25
N LYS A 17 -13.24 -1.74 4.14
CA LYS A 17 -12.52 -2.85 4.78
C LYS A 17 -11.07 -2.93 4.30
N TYR A 18 -10.83 -2.78 3.00
CA TYR A 18 -9.48 -2.78 2.43
C TYR A 18 -8.66 -1.58 2.91
N PHE A 19 -9.28 -0.40 3.01
CA PHE A 19 -8.62 0.77 3.58
C PHE A 19 -8.23 0.57 5.05
N ILE A 20 -9.15 0.07 5.88
CA ILE A 20 -8.87 -0.22 7.30
C ILE A 20 -7.80 -1.32 7.44
N GLY A 21 -7.89 -2.37 6.64
CA GLY A 21 -6.88 -3.43 6.59
C GLY A 21 -5.50 -2.87 6.27
N GLY A 22 -5.40 -1.92 5.34
CA GLY A 22 -4.13 -1.30 4.97
C GLY A 22 -3.47 -0.53 6.12
N CYS A 23 -4.25 -0.01 7.07
CA CYS A 23 -3.73 0.66 8.27
C CYS A 23 -2.91 -0.28 9.18
N PHE A 24 -3.03 -1.60 9.04
CA PHE A 24 -2.24 -2.58 9.78
C PHE A 24 -0.87 -2.86 9.12
N LEU A 25 -0.20 -1.79 8.64
CA LEU A 25 1.11 -1.85 7.98
C LEU A 25 1.11 -2.70 6.69
N LEU A 26 -0.01 -2.68 5.95
CA LEU A 26 -0.19 -3.45 4.71
C LEU A 26 -0.28 -2.49 3.51
N PRO A 27 0.82 -1.86 3.07
CA PRO A 27 0.79 -0.86 2.00
C PRO A 27 0.38 -1.47 0.65
N PHE A 28 0.70 -2.74 0.42
CA PHE A 28 0.25 -3.45 -0.77
C PHE A 28 -1.28 -3.60 -0.81
N LEU A 29 -1.94 -3.74 0.34
CA LEU A 29 -3.40 -3.81 0.41
C LEU A 29 -4.03 -2.47 0.03
N TRP A 30 -3.44 -1.35 0.45
CA TRP A 30 -3.85 -0.02 -0.01
C TRP A 30 -3.65 0.16 -1.52
N ALA A 31 -2.54 -0.32 -2.08
CA ALA A 31 -2.28 -0.27 -3.52
C ALA A 31 -3.33 -1.07 -4.30
N VAL A 32 -3.66 -2.29 -3.85
CA VAL A 32 -4.73 -3.11 -4.44
C VAL A 32 -6.07 -2.40 -4.35
N ASN A 33 -6.43 -1.83 -3.19
CA ASN A 33 -7.67 -1.06 -3.03
C ASN A 33 -7.75 0.09 -4.04
N ALA A 34 -6.65 0.85 -4.18
CA ALA A 34 -6.58 2.00 -5.07
C ALA A 34 -6.74 1.58 -6.54
N CYS A 35 -6.02 0.55 -7.00
CA CYS A 35 -6.09 0.08 -8.39
C CYS A 35 -7.43 -0.59 -8.72
N TRP A 36 -7.98 -1.39 -7.79
CA TRP A 36 -9.16 -2.22 -8.05
C TRP A 36 -10.44 -1.38 -8.10
N PHE A 37 -10.56 -0.37 -7.24
CA PHE A 37 -11.69 0.56 -7.21
C PHE A 37 -11.47 1.85 -8.00
N PHE A 38 -10.32 2.04 -8.66
CA PHE A 38 -10.02 3.26 -9.44
C PHE A 38 -11.10 3.58 -10.48
N LYS A 39 -11.55 2.56 -11.21
CA LYS A 39 -12.56 2.72 -12.26
C LYS A 39 -13.92 3.14 -11.68
N ASP A 40 -14.33 2.52 -10.58
CA ASP A 40 -15.57 2.88 -9.88
C ASP A 40 -15.48 4.30 -9.27
N ALA A 41 -14.28 4.72 -8.83
CA ALA A 41 -14.05 6.02 -8.21
C ALA A 41 -13.99 7.21 -9.18
N PHE A 42 -13.47 7.02 -10.40
CA PHE A 42 -13.13 8.14 -11.31
C PHE A 42 -13.63 7.99 -12.75
N ILE A 43 -14.02 6.79 -13.20
CA ILE A 43 -14.40 6.54 -14.60
C ILE A 43 -15.90 6.27 -14.75
N ARG A 44 -16.50 5.54 -13.80
CA ARG A 44 -17.93 5.19 -13.83
C ARG A 44 -18.80 6.41 -13.54
N ASP A 45 -20.00 6.43 -14.13
CA ASP A 45 -21.06 7.40 -13.82
C ASP A 45 -21.42 7.43 -12.34
N GLU A 46 -21.98 8.56 -11.90
CA GLU A 46 -22.27 8.81 -10.49
C GLU A 46 -23.30 7.81 -9.92
N PHE A 47 -22.96 7.25 -8.76
CA PHE A 47 -23.81 6.31 -8.03
C PHE A 47 -23.75 6.56 -6.52
N VAL A 48 -24.76 6.07 -5.82
CA VAL A 48 -24.88 6.23 -4.36
C VAL A 48 -23.67 5.58 -3.67
N GLY A 49 -22.84 6.41 -3.02
CA GLY A 49 -21.62 5.97 -2.33
C GLY A 49 -20.31 6.15 -3.10
N GLN A 50 -20.35 6.65 -4.34
CA GLN A 50 -19.13 6.92 -5.13
C GLN A 50 -18.18 7.91 -4.44
N ALA A 51 -18.71 8.95 -3.79
CA ALA A 51 -17.91 9.93 -3.06
C ALA A 51 -17.08 9.31 -1.92
N GLU A 52 -17.66 8.33 -1.20
CA GLU A 52 -16.95 7.60 -0.14
C GLU A 52 -15.87 6.68 -0.74
N ILE A 53 -16.17 5.96 -1.83
CA ILE A 53 -15.16 5.16 -2.55
C ILE A 53 -14.01 6.04 -3.02
N ARG A 54 -14.29 7.20 -3.63
CA ARG A 54 -13.27 8.13 -4.12
C ARG A 54 -12.36 8.62 -2.99
N LYS A 55 -12.93 8.91 -1.83
CA LYS A 55 -12.18 9.30 -0.62
C LYS A 55 -11.29 8.17 -0.11
N TYR A 56 -11.80 6.94 -0.03
CA TYR A 56 -11.01 5.78 0.42
C TYR A 56 -9.92 5.39 -0.57
N VAL A 57 -10.20 5.43 -1.87
CA VAL A 57 -9.22 5.17 -2.94
C VAL A 57 -8.10 6.20 -2.90
N THR A 58 -8.44 7.49 -2.80
CA THR A 58 -7.44 8.56 -2.74
C THR A 58 -6.56 8.44 -1.49
N ARG A 59 -7.16 8.20 -0.32
CA ARG A 59 -6.42 7.99 0.93
C ARG A 59 -5.55 6.74 0.89
N SER A 60 -6.04 5.65 0.28
CA SER A 60 -5.26 4.42 0.09
C SER A 60 -4.07 4.68 -0.82
N ALA A 61 -4.25 5.39 -1.94
CA ALA A 61 -3.17 5.73 -2.85
C ALA A 61 -2.08 6.58 -2.17
N ILE A 62 -2.48 7.60 -1.41
CA ILE A 62 -1.55 8.42 -0.61
C ILE A 62 -0.82 7.55 0.42
N GLY A 63 -1.55 6.73 1.18
CA GLY A 63 -0.96 5.85 2.19
C GLY A 63 0.06 4.86 1.59
N ALA A 64 -0.27 4.24 0.46
CA ALA A 64 0.63 3.34 -0.26
C ALA A 64 1.88 4.07 -0.76
N MET A 65 1.74 5.29 -1.30
CA MET A 65 2.87 6.09 -1.77
C MET A 65 3.79 6.53 -0.63
N LEU A 66 3.22 6.96 0.49
CA LEU A 66 3.99 7.31 1.69
C LEU A 66 4.79 6.11 2.21
N TRP A 67 4.16 4.93 2.27
CA TRP A 67 4.87 3.71 2.67
C TRP A 67 5.97 3.30 1.69
N LEU A 68 5.73 3.48 0.39
CA LEU A 68 6.75 3.23 -0.62
C LEU A 68 7.96 4.14 -0.40
N ILE A 69 7.75 5.43 -0.13
CA ILE A 69 8.83 6.38 0.17
C ILE A 69 9.59 5.94 1.42
N VAL A 70 8.90 5.56 2.49
CA VAL A 70 9.53 5.07 3.73
C VAL A 70 10.35 3.81 3.47
N ALA A 71 9.79 2.82 2.76
CA ALA A 71 10.46 1.57 2.44
C ALA A 71 11.69 1.76 1.55
N VAL A 72 11.59 2.61 0.52
CA VAL A 72 12.71 2.95 -0.36
C VAL A 72 13.79 3.71 0.41
N SER A 73 13.41 4.69 1.23
CA SER A 73 14.36 5.47 2.04
C SER A 73 15.11 4.57 3.02
N TRP A 74 14.39 3.67 3.69
CA TRP A 74 15.00 2.67 4.57
C TRP A 74 15.96 1.75 3.81
N ASN A 75 15.56 1.25 2.64
CA ASN A 75 16.45 0.43 1.80
C ASN A 75 17.72 1.19 1.41
N VAL A 76 17.61 2.44 0.96
CA VAL A 76 18.77 3.27 0.59
C VAL A 76 19.70 3.47 1.79
N VAL A 77 19.16 3.84 2.96
CA VAL A 77 19.96 4.01 4.18
C VAL A 77 20.63 2.70 4.57
N PHE A 78 19.88 1.59 4.57
CA PHE A 78 20.41 0.28 4.92
C PHE A 78 21.54 -0.12 3.96
N GLN A 79 21.35 -0.04 2.65
CA GLN A 79 22.37 -0.40 1.67
C GLN A 79 23.63 0.47 1.76
N LEU A 80 23.50 1.77 2.05
CA LEU A 80 24.64 2.69 2.14
C LEU A 80 25.36 2.64 3.50
N LYS A 81 24.65 2.31 4.58
CA LYS A 81 25.18 2.42 5.95
C LYS A 81 25.34 1.08 6.67
N ARG A 82 24.80 -0.03 6.16
CA ARG A 82 24.91 -1.37 6.79
C ARG A 82 26.35 -1.70 7.20
N ALA A 83 27.31 -1.56 6.29
CA ALA A 83 28.72 -1.85 6.57
C ALA A 83 29.31 -0.97 7.69
N SER A 84 28.83 0.28 7.82
CA SER A 84 29.25 1.18 8.90
C SER A 84 28.61 0.89 10.25
N TRP A 85 27.60 0.02 10.29
CA TRP A 85 26.89 -0.38 11.51
C TRP A 85 27.46 -1.66 12.14
N ASP A 86 28.49 -2.26 11.51
CA ASP A 86 29.24 -3.41 12.02
C ASP A 86 28.31 -4.53 12.53
N ASP A 87 28.49 -5.04 13.75
CA ASP A 87 27.68 -6.10 14.37
C ASP A 87 26.17 -5.83 14.35
N PHE A 88 25.72 -4.57 14.43
CA PHE A 88 24.29 -4.23 14.33
C PHE A 88 23.77 -4.40 12.89
N GLY A 89 24.56 -4.01 11.90
CA GLY A 89 24.23 -4.16 10.48
C GLY A 89 24.11 -5.64 10.09
N ASP A 90 24.98 -6.49 10.63
CA ASP A 90 24.99 -7.92 10.36
C ASP A 90 23.81 -8.64 11.04
N LYS A 91 23.50 -8.30 12.29
CA LYS A 91 22.31 -8.83 12.99
C LYS A 91 20.99 -8.49 12.31
N LEU A 92 20.91 -7.33 11.66
CA LEU A 92 19.73 -6.89 10.92
C LEU A 92 19.67 -7.48 9.51
N SER A 93 20.77 -8.02 9.01
CA SER A 93 20.87 -8.59 7.66
C SER A 93 20.37 -10.03 7.65
N THR A 94 19.31 -10.29 6.89
CA THR A 94 18.85 -11.66 6.62
C THR A 94 19.71 -12.37 5.57
N ILE A 95 20.29 -11.59 4.65
CA ILE A 95 21.18 -12.07 3.59
C ILE A 95 22.43 -11.20 3.64
N VAL A 96 23.56 -11.81 4.01
CA VAL A 96 24.87 -11.13 4.02
C VAL A 96 25.54 -11.34 2.66
N PRO A 97 25.88 -10.27 1.93
CA PRO A 97 26.57 -10.40 0.65
C PRO A 97 27.99 -10.96 0.87
N ILE A 98 28.34 -11.99 0.10
CA ILE A 98 29.65 -12.64 0.20
C ILE A 98 30.69 -11.75 -0.52
N GLY A 99 31.74 -11.33 0.18
CA GLY A 99 32.87 -10.61 -0.42
C GLY A 99 32.82 -9.08 -0.35
N ILE A 100 31.80 -8.50 0.29
CA ILE A 100 31.78 -7.08 0.67
C ILE A 100 31.65 -7.03 2.19
N PRO A 101 32.60 -6.43 2.93
CA PRO A 101 32.46 -6.22 4.38
C PRO A 101 31.21 -5.39 4.67
#